data_AF-A0A522DDC5-F1
#
_entry.id   AF-A0A522DDC5-F1
#
_cell.length_a   1.000
_cell.length_b   1.000
_cell.length_c   1.000
_cell.angle_alpha   90.00
_cell.angle_beta   90.00
_cell.angle_gamma   90.00
#
_symmetry.space_group_name_H-M   'P 1'
#
loop_
_entity.id
_entity.type
_entity.pdbx_description
1 polymer ?
#
loop_
_entity_poly.entity_id
_entity_poly.type
_entity_poly.pdbx_seq_one_letter_code
_entity_poly.pdbx_strand_id
1 'polypeptide(L)'
;MASKSKAGLSPLERKDFLISHGFRPVPDRGHGSHAVWEHAELKQLIEEKKQKVTCPPNLLSNVAQPAWEHTVPDNPASGTWHRIVKHAEWCQETVAKVKGASAKEDRRREIKQEFLDAKQEICDWKRETKHRLKAGLEANPAPASYHRMNEPKPA
;
A
#
# COMPACT_ATOMS: atom_id res chain seq x y z
N MET A 1 3.86 34.71 -26.10
CA MET A 1 4.85 34.54 -25.02
C MET A 1 4.11 34.03 -23.79
N ALA A 2 4.39 32.81 -23.32
CA ALA A 2 3.68 32.24 -22.17
C ALA A 2 4.16 32.91 -20.87
N SER A 3 3.29 33.69 -20.24
CA SER A 3 3.56 34.35 -18.97
C SER A 3 3.97 33.33 -17.92
N LYS A 4 5.25 33.34 -17.53
CA LYS A 4 5.77 32.64 -16.36
C LYS A 4 5.01 33.18 -15.14
N SER A 5 3.97 32.47 -14.73
CA SER A 5 3.30 32.75 -13.47
C SER A 5 4.30 32.63 -12.31
N LYS A 6 4.07 33.40 -11.23
CA LYS A 6 4.95 33.58 -10.06
C LYS A 6 5.41 32.28 -9.33
N ALA A 7 5.05 31.09 -9.80
CA ALA A 7 5.53 29.80 -9.29
C ALA A 7 6.57 29.12 -10.21
N GLY A 8 7.10 29.79 -11.23
CA GLY A 8 8.20 29.30 -12.08
C GLY A 8 7.78 28.25 -13.13
N LEU A 9 6.73 27.48 -12.88
CA LEU A 9 6.18 26.48 -13.81
C LEU A 9 5.01 27.03 -14.64
N SER A 10 4.97 26.63 -15.90
CA SER A 10 3.84 26.80 -16.80
C SER A 10 2.66 25.90 -16.40
N PRO A 11 1.43 26.23 -16.83
CA PRO A 11 0.26 25.38 -16.58
C PRO A 11 0.43 23.93 -17.05
N LEU A 12 1.13 23.72 -18.17
CA LEU A 12 1.39 22.38 -18.71
C LEU A 12 2.34 21.60 -17.79
N GLU A 13 3.44 22.21 -17.35
CA GLU A 13 4.39 21.56 -16.42
C GLU A 13 3.74 21.20 -15.08
N ARG A 14 2.80 22.03 -14.58
CA ARG A 14 2.02 21.70 -13.38
C ARG A 14 1.13 20.48 -13.60
N LYS A 15 0.50 20.41 -14.76
CA LYS A 15 -0.35 19.28 -15.14
C LYS A 15 0.47 18.00 -15.22
N ASP A 16 1.63 18.06 -15.88
CA ASP A 16 2.53 16.92 -16.03
C ASP A 16 3.07 16.45 -14.68
N PHE A 17 3.42 17.37 -13.78
CA PHE A 17 3.78 17.06 -12.40
C PHE A 17 2.67 16.28 -11.68
N LEU A 18 1.42 16.77 -11.72
CA LEU A 18 0.30 16.08 -11.06
C LEU A 18 0.08 14.67 -11.64
N ILE A 19 0.14 14.55 -12.97
CA ILE A 19 -0.01 13.27 -13.67
C ILE A 19 1.10 12.29 -13.29
N SER A 20 2.35 12.74 -13.20
CA SER A 20 3.50 11.91 -12.80
C SER A 20 3.41 11.49 -11.33
N HIS A 21 2.70 12.26 -10.51
CA HIS A 21 2.44 11.95 -9.10
C HIS A 21 1.13 11.19 -8.86
N GLY A 22 0.56 10.58 -9.91
CA GLY A 22 -0.60 9.69 -9.77
C GLY A 22 -1.95 10.41 -9.69
N PHE A 23 -1.97 11.74 -9.84
CA PHE A 23 -3.22 12.49 -9.90
C PHE A 23 -3.83 12.47 -11.29
N ARG A 24 -5.16 12.53 -11.32
CA ARG A 24 -5.95 12.70 -12.54
C ARG A 24 -7.00 13.79 -12.31
N PRO A 25 -7.29 14.63 -13.32
CA PRO A 25 -8.36 15.59 -13.20
C PRO A 25 -9.69 14.82 -13.15
N VAL A 26 -10.60 15.24 -12.28
CA VAL A 26 -11.94 14.66 -12.24
C VAL A 26 -12.84 15.48 -13.14
N PRO A 27 -13.34 14.92 -14.26
CA PRO A 27 -14.26 15.63 -15.15
C PRO A 27 -15.48 16.11 -14.37
N ASP A 28 -15.98 17.30 -14.70
CA ASP A 28 -17.19 17.89 -14.13
C ASP A 28 -17.16 18.17 -12.61
N ARG A 29 -16.01 17.95 -11.95
CA ARG A 29 -15.73 18.40 -10.58
C ARG A 29 -14.72 19.53 -10.61
N GLY A 30 -15.25 20.74 -10.46
CA GLY A 30 -14.50 21.99 -10.47
C GLY A 30 -15.47 23.16 -10.56
N HIS A 31 -15.03 24.35 -10.17
CA HIS A 31 -15.85 25.55 -10.32
C HIS A 31 -14.98 26.71 -10.81
N GLY A 32 -15.32 27.24 -11.99
CA GLY A 32 -14.61 28.33 -12.61
C GLY A 32 -13.14 27.99 -12.85
N SER A 33 -12.23 28.75 -12.24
CA SER A 33 -10.78 28.60 -12.38
C SER A 33 -10.14 27.56 -11.45
N HIS A 34 -10.94 26.61 -10.94
CA HIS A 34 -10.48 25.55 -10.05
C HIS A 34 -10.92 24.19 -10.57
N ALA A 35 -9.96 23.28 -10.72
CA ALA A 35 -10.19 21.89 -11.08
C ALA A 35 -9.95 20.98 -9.87
N VAL A 36 -10.78 19.95 -9.69
CA VAL A 36 -10.51 18.90 -8.71
C VAL A 36 -9.64 17.83 -9.34
N TRP A 37 -8.58 17.45 -8.64
CA TRP A 37 -7.69 16.36 -9.01
C TRP A 37 -7.74 15.28 -7.95
N GLU A 38 -7.78 14.02 -8.37
CA GLU A 38 -7.80 12.87 -7.46
C GLU A 38 -6.57 11.97 -7.68
N HIS A 39 -6.00 11.45 -6.60
CA HIS A 39 -4.99 10.40 -6.64
C HIS A 39 -5.68 9.03 -6.66
N ALA A 40 -5.94 8.51 -7.86
CA ALA A 40 -6.78 7.33 -8.10
C ALA A 40 -6.36 6.10 -7.27
N GLU A 41 -5.06 5.84 -7.17
CA GLU A 41 -4.54 4.69 -6.44
C GLU A 41 -4.76 4.79 -4.92
N LEU A 42 -4.63 5.99 -4.34
CA LEU A 42 -4.84 6.20 -2.91
C LEU A 42 -6.34 6.05 -2.58
N LYS A 43 -7.21 6.58 -3.44
CA LYS A 43 -8.66 6.41 -3.34
C LYS A 43 -9.04 4.93 -3.32
N GLN A 44 -8.54 4.17 -4.30
CA GLN A 44 -8.79 2.73 -4.40
C GLN A 44 -8.31 1.99 -3.15
N LEU A 45 -7.10 2.27 -2.66
CA LEU A 45 -6.59 1.64 -1.44
C LEU A 45 -7.45 1.94 -0.21
N ILE A 46 -7.95 3.16 -0.08
CA ILE A 46 -8.82 3.55 1.04
C ILE A 46 -10.17 2.86 0.94
N GLU A 47 -10.79 2.84 -0.24
CA GLU A 47 -12.10 2.24 -0.49
C GLU A 47 -12.07 0.71 -0.33
N GLU A 48 -11.11 0.03 -0.98
CA GLU A 48 -11.01 -1.43 -0.96
C GLU A 48 -10.57 -1.98 0.40
N LYS A 49 -9.54 -1.36 1.01
CA LYS A 49 -8.98 -1.84 2.27
C LYS A 49 -9.64 -1.24 3.51
N LYS A 50 -10.67 -0.40 3.32
CA LYS A 50 -11.34 0.38 4.37
C LYS A 50 -10.34 1.09 5.29
N GLN A 51 -9.22 1.53 4.73
CA GLN A 51 -8.11 2.05 5.51
C GLN A 51 -8.38 3.49 5.89
N LYS A 52 -8.35 3.78 7.21
CA LYS A 52 -8.45 5.16 7.68
C LYS A 52 -7.14 5.88 7.40
N VAL A 53 -7.13 6.64 6.31
CA VAL A 53 -6.02 7.53 5.95
C VAL A 53 -6.45 8.96 6.22
N THR A 54 -5.76 9.63 7.14
CA THR A 54 -5.99 11.03 7.46
C THR A 54 -4.87 11.88 6.87
N CYS A 55 -5.22 12.78 5.96
CA CYS A 55 -4.26 13.76 5.45
C CYS A 55 -3.97 14.84 6.50
N PRO A 56 -2.71 15.28 6.67
CA PRO A 56 -2.39 16.44 7.48
C PRO A 56 -3.20 17.68 7.03
N PRO A 57 -3.90 18.39 7.95
CA PRO A 57 -4.79 19.49 7.59
C PRO A 57 -4.11 20.64 6.84
N ASN A 58 -2.82 20.86 7.09
CA ASN A 58 -2.01 21.90 6.48
C ASN A 58 -1.66 21.64 5.00
N LEU A 59 -1.90 20.42 4.50
CA LEU A 59 -1.67 20.02 3.12
C LEU A 59 -2.92 20.15 2.25
N LEU A 60 -4.10 20.30 2.86
CA LEU A 60 -5.37 20.39 2.15
C LEU A 60 -5.78 21.86 1.95
N SER A 61 -6.41 22.14 0.81
CA SER A 61 -7.14 23.40 0.58
C SER A 61 -8.39 23.50 1.46
N ASN A 62 -9.03 22.37 1.78
CA ASN A 62 -10.19 22.28 2.65
C ASN A 62 -10.07 21.01 3.52
N VAL A 63 -10.18 21.15 4.85
CA VAL A 63 -10.06 20.02 5.78
C VAL A 63 -11.19 18.99 5.60
N ALA A 64 -12.33 19.40 5.06
CA ALA A 64 -13.43 18.51 4.73
C ALA A 64 -13.25 17.74 3.41
N GLN A 65 -12.22 18.08 2.60
CA GLN A 65 -11.99 17.37 1.34
C GLN A 65 -11.38 15.99 1.59
N PRO A 66 -11.70 14.97 0.77
CA PRO A 66 -11.09 13.66 0.88
C PRO A 66 -9.57 13.72 0.80
N ALA A 67 -8.88 12.84 1.53
CA ALA A 67 -7.42 12.84 1.61
C ALA A 67 -6.71 12.62 0.25
N TRP A 68 -7.39 11.94 -0.68
CA TRP A 68 -6.90 11.67 -2.05
C TRP A 68 -7.30 12.75 -3.06
N GLU A 69 -8.02 13.79 -2.66
CA GLU A 69 -8.45 14.88 -3.55
C GLU A 69 -7.71 16.17 -3.22
N HIS A 70 -7.42 16.96 -4.26
CA HIS A 70 -6.96 18.33 -4.11
C HIS A 70 -7.63 19.24 -5.13
N THR A 71 -8.11 20.39 -4.66
CA THR A 71 -8.59 21.46 -5.54
C THR A 71 -7.39 22.27 -6.04
N VAL A 72 -7.18 22.30 -7.35
CA VAL A 72 -6.05 22.94 -8.02
C VAL A 72 -6.57 24.16 -8.81
N PRO A 73 -6.20 25.39 -8.41
CA PRO A 73 -6.47 26.58 -9.21
C PRO A 73 -5.72 26.52 -10.56
N ASP A 74 -6.19 27.21 -11.59
CA ASP A 74 -5.48 27.31 -12.89
C ASP A 74 -4.13 28.04 -12.75
N ASN A 75 -4.10 29.05 -11.87
CA ASN A 75 -2.93 29.88 -11.63
C ASN A 75 -2.65 30.04 -10.13
N PRO A 76 -2.21 28.96 -9.44
CA PRO A 76 -1.93 29.00 -8.02
C PRO A 76 -0.80 29.97 -7.71
N ALA A 77 -0.95 30.70 -6.60
CA ALA A 77 0.17 31.40 -5.99
C ALA A 77 1.26 30.39 -5.59
N SER A 78 2.52 30.84 -5.51
CA SER A 78 3.66 29.97 -5.18
C SER A 78 3.43 29.14 -3.91
N GLY A 79 2.90 29.74 -2.84
CA GLY A 79 2.58 29.03 -1.60
C GLY A 79 1.49 27.96 -1.75
N THR A 80 0.48 28.23 -2.60
CA THR A 80 -0.57 27.24 -2.92
C THR A 80 -0.01 26.08 -3.72
N TRP A 81 0.85 26.37 -4.71
CA TRP A 81 1.52 25.33 -5.50
C TRP A 81 2.42 24.46 -4.63
N HIS A 82 3.21 25.07 -3.74
CA HIS A 82 4.04 24.33 -2.78
C HIS A 82 3.24 23.37 -1.90
N ARG A 83 2.04 23.80 -1.47
CA ARG A 83 1.13 22.93 -0.70
C ARG A 83 0.64 21.75 -1.53
N ILE A 84 0.27 21.99 -2.80
CA ILE A 84 -0.15 20.95 -3.75
C ILE A 84 0.97 19.92 -3.96
N VAL A 85 2.21 20.39 -4.16
CA VAL A 85 3.39 19.51 -4.30
C VAL A 85 3.55 18.62 -3.07
N LYS A 86 3.54 19.19 -1.87
CA LYS A 86 3.64 18.42 -0.63
C LYS A 86 2.50 17.44 -0.43
N HIS A 87 1.28 17.81 -0.82
CA HIS A 87 0.15 16.89 -0.78
C HIS A 87 0.35 15.72 -1.75
N ALA A 88 0.86 16.00 -2.95
CA ALA A 88 1.11 14.96 -3.93
C ALA A 88 2.20 13.97 -3.50
N GLU A 89 3.31 14.46 -2.97
CA GLU A 89 4.38 13.64 -2.36
C GLU A 89 3.82 12.80 -1.20
N TRP A 90 3.02 13.41 -0.33
CA TRP A 90 2.40 12.72 0.80
C TRP A 90 1.46 11.59 0.35
N CYS A 91 0.68 11.79 -0.72
CA CYS A 91 -0.17 10.75 -1.29
C CYS A 91 0.66 9.55 -1.76
N GLN A 92 1.74 9.78 -2.51
CA GLN A 92 2.63 8.71 -2.99
C GLN A 92 3.29 7.95 -1.85
N GLU A 93 3.83 8.67 -0.85
CA GLU A 93 4.40 8.02 0.34
C GLU A 93 3.37 7.16 1.07
N THR A 94 2.13 7.64 1.17
CA THR A 94 1.05 6.93 1.85
C THR A 94 0.69 5.65 1.10
N VAL A 95 0.56 5.72 -0.23
CA VAL A 95 0.37 4.54 -1.08
C VAL A 95 1.49 3.51 -0.85
N ALA A 96 2.75 3.94 -0.86
CA ALA A 96 3.90 3.06 -0.65
C ALA A 96 3.87 2.41 0.75
N LYS A 97 3.54 3.17 1.79
CA LYS A 97 3.41 2.67 3.18
C LYS A 97 2.30 1.63 3.29
N VAL A 98 1.13 1.90 2.70
CA VAL A 98 -0.01 0.98 2.71
C VAL A 98 0.32 -0.33 1.98
N LYS A 99 0.91 -0.24 0.79
CA LYS A 99 1.35 -1.42 0.03
C LYS A 99 2.40 -2.23 0.78
N GLY A 100 3.40 -1.56 1.37
CA GLY A 100 4.44 -2.20 2.17
C GLY A 100 3.89 -2.89 3.42
N ALA A 101 2.89 -2.30 4.08
CA ALA A 101 2.21 -2.93 5.22
C ALA A 101 1.46 -4.20 4.80
N SER A 102 0.75 -4.16 3.66
CA SER A 102 0.05 -5.33 3.10
C SER A 102 1.01 -6.48 2.82
N ALA A 103 2.13 -6.22 2.14
CA ALA A 103 3.11 -7.26 1.81
C ALA A 103 3.70 -7.94 3.06
N LYS A 104 3.93 -7.18 4.14
CA LYS A 104 4.37 -7.75 5.42
C LYS A 104 3.29 -8.64 6.06
N GLU A 105 2.02 -8.24 5.96
CA GLU A 105 0.92 -9.03 6.48
C GLU A 105 0.72 -10.33 5.69
N ASP A 106 0.78 -10.26 4.36
CA ASP A 106 0.69 -11.43 3.48
C ASP A 106 1.84 -12.39 3.77
N ARG A 107 3.07 -11.89 3.91
CA ARG A 107 4.22 -12.72 4.32
C ARG A 107 4.02 -13.37 5.68
N ARG A 108 3.42 -12.66 6.65
CA ARG A 108 3.10 -13.23 7.96
C ARG A 108 2.05 -14.35 7.85
N ARG A 109 1.08 -14.22 6.94
CA ARG A 109 0.08 -15.27 6.67
C ARG A 109 0.72 -16.49 6.01
N GLU A 110 1.60 -16.30 5.03
CA GLU A 110 2.38 -17.38 4.40
C GLU A 110 3.16 -18.19 5.43
N ILE A 111 3.97 -17.51 6.26
CA ILE A 111 4.78 -18.17 7.31
C ILE A 111 3.89 -18.94 8.28
N LYS A 112 2.73 -18.37 8.64
CA LYS A 112 1.77 -19.05 9.51
C LYS A 112 1.21 -20.31 8.84
N GLN A 113 0.89 -20.25 7.55
CA GLN A 113 0.38 -21.39 6.80
C GLN A 113 1.44 -22.49 6.65
N GLU A 114 2.67 -22.13 6.27
CA GLU A 114 3.81 -23.06 6.21
C GLU A 114 4.01 -23.80 7.54
N PHE A 115 3.89 -23.09 8.67
CA PHE A 115 3.97 -23.70 9.99
C PHE A 115 2.82 -24.68 10.27
N LEU A 116 1.59 -24.32 9.90
CA LEU A 116 0.43 -25.19 10.09
C LEU A 116 0.54 -26.45 9.23
N ASP A 117 0.98 -26.32 7.99
CA ASP A 117 1.18 -27.43 7.06
C ASP A 117 2.30 -28.36 7.56
N ALA A 118 3.43 -27.80 8.00
CA ALA A 118 4.52 -28.57 8.62
C ALA A 118 4.08 -29.32 9.88
N LYS A 119 3.23 -28.69 10.71
CA LYS A 119 2.67 -29.34 11.90
C LYS A 119 1.76 -30.49 11.51
N GLN A 120 0.90 -30.30 10.50
CA GLN A 120 -0.01 -31.33 10.02
C GLN A 120 0.76 -32.52 9.43
N GLU A 121 1.77 -32.26 8.61
CA GLU A 121 2.66 -33.28 8.04
C GLU A 121 3.30 -34.16 9.12
N ILE A 122 3.78 -33.56 10.22
CA ILE A 122 4.35 -34.31 11.34
C ILE A 122 3.30 -35.11 12.09
N CYS A 123 2.11 -34.55 12.30
CA CYS A 123 1.00 -35.27 12.94
C CYS A 123 0.60 -36.49 12.11
N ASP A 124 0.57 -36.37 10.79
CA ASP A 124 0.25 -37.45 9.86
C ASP A 124 1.36 -38.49 9.82
N TRP A 125 2.62 -38.07 9.74
CA TRP A 125 3.77 -38.96 9.85
C TRP A 125 3.77 -39.76 11.16
N LYS A 126 3.48 -39.12 12.30
CA LYS A 126 3.39 -39.80 13.61
C LYS A 126 2.26 -40.84 13.63
N ARG A 127 1.11 -40.53 13.04
CA ARG A 127 -0.02 -41.46 12.91
C ARG A 127 0.36 -42.66 12.05
N GLU A 128 0.86 -42.41 10.84
CA GLU A 128 1.30 -43.42 9.88
C GLU A 128 2.35 -44.35 10.49
N THR A 129 3.39 -43.78 11.11
CA THR A 129 4.47 -44.53 11.76
C THR A 129 3.94 -45.44 12.87
N LYS A 130 3.01 -44.95 13.69
CA LYS A 130 2.36 -45.77 14.72
C LYS A 130 1.58 -46.95 14.11
N HIS A 131 0.88 -46.73 13.00
CA HIS A 131 0.16 -47.81 12.30
C HIS A 131 1.11 -48.86 11.75
N ARG A 132 2.21 -48.45 11.12
CA ARG A 132 3.23 -49.35 10.56
C ARG A 132 3.90 -50.20 11.63
N LEU A 133 4.32 -49.58 12.73
CA LEU A 133 4.93 -50.30 13.85
C LEU A 133 3.97 -51.33 14.46
N LYS A 134 2.67 -51.01 14.57
CA LYS A 134 1.66 -51.99 15.00
C LYS A 134 1.48 -53.16 14.03
N ALA A 135 1.74 -52.95 12.75
CA ALA A 135 1.69 -53.99 11.72
C ALA A 135 3.00 -54.80 11.62
N GLY A 136 3.99 -54.55 12.49
CA GLY A 136 5.31 -55.20 12.43
C GLY A 136 6.20 -54.71 11.29
N LEU A 137 5.84 -53.59 10.65
CA LEU A 137 6.62 -52.96 9.58
C LEU A 137 7.59 -51.93 10.16
N GLU A 138 8.67 -51.67 9.43
CA GLU A 138 9.62 -50.60 9.80
C GLU A 138 8.98 -49.21 9.75
N ALA A 139 9.44 -48.34 10.65
CA ALA A 139 9.01 -46.95 10.75
C ALA A 139 9.38 -46.16 9.49
N ASN A 140 8.53 -45.21 9.12
CA ASN A 140 8.84 -44.29 8.03
C ASN A 140 9.85 -43.23 8.51
N PRO A 141 10.78 -42.79 7.64
CA PRO A 141 11.70 -41.71 7.98
C PRO A 141 10.92 -40.42 8.29
N ALA A 142 11.46 -39.61 9.21
CA ALA A 142 10.84 -38.36 9.60
C ALA A 142 10.85 -37.35 8.43
N PRO A 143 9.78 -36.54 8.26
CA PRO A 143 9.74 -35.53 7.22
C PRO A 143 10.76 -34.42 7.51
N ALA A 144 11.25 -33.73 6.47
CA ALA A 144 12.20 -32.62 6.60
C ALA A 144 11.67 -31.49 7.52
N SER A 145 10.35 -31.31 7.58
CA SER A 145 9.67 -30.37 8.46
C SER A 145 9.84 -30.71 9.95
N TYR A 146 10.00 -31.99 10.30
CA TYR A 146 10.31 -32.43 11.66
C TYR A 146 11.69 -31.96 12.11
N HIS A 147 12.70 -32.10 11.25
CA HIS A 147 14.06 -31.66 11.56
C HIS A 147 14.13 -30.13 11.67
N ARG A 148 13.59 -29.40 10.68
CA ARG A 148 13.57 -27.92 10.69
C ARG A 148 12.89 -27.31 11.92
N MET A 149 11.85 -27.94 12.46
CA MET A 149 11.17 -27.42 13.66
C MET A 149 11.86 -27.79 14.98
N ASN A 150 12.76 -28.77 14.98
CA ASN A 150 13.51 -29.19 16.17
C ASN A 150 14.99 -28.77 16.13
N GLU A 151 15.42 -28.09 15.07
CA GLU A 151 16.75 -27.48 15.01
C GLU A 151 16.88 -26.37 16.07
N PRO A 152 17.95 -26.37 16.88
CA PRO A 152 18.21 -25.29 17.82
C PRO A 152 18.40 -23.98 17.04
N LYS A 153 17.65 -22.93 17.42
CA LYS A 153 17.84 -21.61 16.80
C LYS A 153 19.28 -21.14 17.03
N PRO A 154 19.94 -20.58 16.00
CA PRO A 154 21.25 -19.97 16.19
C PRO A 154 21.14 -18.84 17.22
N ALA A 155 22.14 -18.77 18.10
CA ALA A 155 22.28 -17.78 19.18
C ALA A 155 22.46 -16.36 18.65
#